data_AF-A0A2H5YHW0-F1
#
_entry.id   AF-A0A2H5YHW0-F1
#
_cell.length_a   1.000
_cell.length_b   1.000
_cell.length_c   1.000
_cell.angle_alpha   90.00
_cell.angle_beta   90.00
_cell.angle_gamma   90.00
#
_symmetry.space_group_name_H-M   'P 1'
#
loop_
_entity.id
_entity.type
_entity.pdbx_description
1 polymer ?
#
loop_
_entity_poly.entity_id
_entity_poly.type
_entity_poly.pdbx_seq_one_letter_code
_entity_poly.pdbx_strand_id
1 'polypeptide(L)'
;MATTGQRFPMRVERWALPLLAICGGLPRSSYVEVGPREVLLRFGWGFAAAIPRDDIEHVRPARWSALAGLGWRVTLKGSIGLIGSLSGVVEISLKRRRVFRVVFLPWPTRKLYVSLQDPEAFLRALTPLSSPS
;
A
#
# COMPACT_ATOMS: atom_id res chain seq x y z
N MET A 1 12.11 8.83 17.58
CA MET A 1 10.77 9.23 18.07
C MET A 1 9.76 8.32 17.38
N ALA A 2 9.13 7.40 18.13
CA ALA A 2 8.15 6.49 17.57
C ALA A 2 6.84 7.25 17.34
N THR A 3 6.50 7.53 16.09
CA THR A 3 5.15 7.93 15.70
C THR A 3 4.22 6.78 16.07
N THR A 4 3.27 7.00 16.98
CA THR A 4 2.22 6.02 17.32
C THR A 4 1.27 5.88 16.13
N GLY A 5 1.70 5.13 15.11
CA GLY A 5 0.91 4.83 13.93
C GLY A 5 0.17 3.50 14.06
N GLN A 6 -1.06 3.43 13.59
CA GLN A 6 -1.80 2.18 13.52
C GLN A 6 -1.29 1.34 12.35
N ARG A 7 -0.87 0.10 12.62
CA ARG A 7 -0.35 -0.82 11.60
C ARG A 7 -1.44 -1.72 11.04
N PHE A 8 -1.47 -1.80 9.72
CA PHE A 8 -2.35 -2.65 8.93
C PHE A 8 -1.50 -3.66 8.16
N PRO A 9 -1.47 -4.93 8.60
CA PRO A 9 -0.74 -5.97 7.90
C PRO A 9 -1.29 -6.17 6.49
N MET A 10 -0.40 -6.34 5.52
CA MET A 10 -0.82 -6.71 4.18
C MET A 10 -1.25 -8.17 4.13
N ARG A 11 -2.28 -8.47 3.33
CA ARG A 11 -2.72 -9.84 3.07
C ARG A 11 -1.79 -10.45 2.02
N VAL A 12 -1.21 -11.59 2.37
CA VAL A 12 -0.32 -12.37 1.51
C VAL A 12 -0.85 -13.80 1.44
N GLU A 13 -1.10 -14.29 0.24
CA GLU A 13 -1.52 -15.68 0.05
C GLU A 13 -0.36 -16.64 0.31
N ARG A 14 -0.61 -17.70 1.11
CA ARG A 14 0.44 -18.65 1.50
C ARG A 14 1.05 -19.38 0.31
N TRP A 15 0.26 -19.70 -0.70
CA TRP A 15 0.73 -20.35 -1.92
C TRP A 15 1.59 -19.43 -2.79
N ALA A 16 1.41 -18.11 -2.67
CA ALA A 16 2.19 -17.12 -3.40
C ALA A 16 3.48 -16.71 -2.66
N LEU A 17 3.68 -17.14 -1.40
CA LEU A 17 4.86 -16.85 -0.60
C LEU A 17 6.19 -17.14 -1.28
N PRO A 18 6.44 -18.29 -1.95
CA PRO A 18 7.74 -18.53 -2.57
C PRO A 18 8.05 -17.50 -3.68
N LEU A 19 7.03 -17.14 -4.49
CA LEU A 19 7.16 -16.09 -5.51
C LEU A 19 7.38 -14.71 -4.89
N LEU A 20 6.62 -14.40 -3.83
CA LEU A 20 6.68 -13.11 -3.15
C LEU A 20 7.94 -12.95 -2.30
N ALA A 21 8.53 -14.04 -1.80
CA ALA A 21 9.78 -14.03 -1.03
C ALA A 21 10.95 -13.55 -1.91
N ILE A 22 10.97 -13.90 -3.19
CA ILE A 22 11.93 -13.35 -4.17
C ILE A 22 11.77 -11.83 -4.27
N CYS A 23 10.53 -11.35 -4.26
CA CYS A 23 10.19 -9.92 -4.18
C CYS A 23 10.15 -9.39 -2.72
N GLY A 24 10.74 -10.07 -1.75
CA GLY A 24 10.80 -9.62 -0.36
C GLY A 24 9.47 -9.53 0.39
N GLY A 25 8.35 -9.89 -0.22
CA GLY A 25 6.99 -9.81 0.30
C GLY A 25 6.69 -10.84 1.38
N LEU A 26 7.53 -10.92 2.40
CA LEU A 26 7.25 -11.72 3.58
C LEU A 26 6.12 -11.06 4.39
N PRO A 27 5.18 -11.84 4.96
CA PRO A 27 4.06 -11.31 5.74
C PRO A 27 4.48 -10.44 6.92
N ARG A 28 5.68 -10.68 7.45
CA ARG A 28 6.22 -9.99 8.62
C ARG A 28 6.83 -8.62 8.30
N SER A 29 7.13 -8.35 7.02
CA SER A 29 7.78 -7.11 6.55
C SER A 29 6.90 -6.27 5.62
N SER A 30 5.66 -6.69 5.35
CA SER A 30 4.70 -6.00 4.48
C SER A 30 3.51 -5.47 5.28
N TYR A 31 3.45 -4.16 5.45
CA TYR A 31 2.39 -3.47 6.20
C TYR A 31 2.21 -2.03 5.71
N VAL A 32 1.05 -1.47 6.02
CA VAL A 32 0.79 -0.04 5.94
C VAL A 32 0.65 0.49 7.34
N GLU A 33 1.40 1.52 7.70
CA GLU A 33 1.28 2.21 8.99
C GLU A 33 0.66 3.58 8.76
N VAL A 34 -0.48 3.83 9.40
CA VAL A 34 -1.18 5.12 9.36
C VAL A 34 -0.78 5.92 10.57
N GLY A 35 0.06 6.93 10.36
CA GLY A 35 0.44 7.90 11.38
C GLY A 35 -0.48 9.12 11.40
N PRO A 36 -0.19 10.09 12.28
CA PRO A 36 -0.96 11.34 12.38
C PRO A 36 -0.77 12.24 11.15
N ARG A 37 0.42 12.28 10.55
CA ARG A 37 0.76 13.16 9.42
C ARG A 37 1.07 12.42 8.12
N GLU A 38 1.47 11.17 8.21
CA GLU A 38 1.94 10.40 7.07
C GLU A 38 1.47 8.94 7.13
N VAL A 39 1.43 8.32 5.96
CA VAL A 39 1.16 6.90 5.76
C VAL A 39 2.44 6.26 5.26
N LEU A 40 2.96 5.29 6.01
CA LEU A 40 4.14 4.53 5.65
C LEU A 40 3.71 3.23 4.98
N LEU A 41 4.14 3.01 3.75
CA LEU A 41 3.94 1.77 3.02
C LEU A 41 5.24 1.01 3.01
N ARG A 42 5.20 -0.24 3.47
CA ARG A 42 6.33 -1.17 3.34
C ARG A 42 5.86 -2.46 2.69
N PHE A 43 6.62 -2.90 1.69
CA PHE A 43 6.43 -4.20 1.06
C PHE A 43 7.79 -4.84 0.86
N GLY A 44 8.18 -5.64 1.84
CA GLY A 44 9.46 -6.32 1.83
C GLY A 44 10.67 -5.39 1.86
N TRP A 45 11.76 -5.85 1.25
CA TRP A 45 13.03 -5.11 1.16
C TRP A 45 13.06 -4.12 -0.02
N GLY A 46 12.24 -4.32 -1.05
CA GLY A 46 12.31 -3.54 -2.29
C GLY A 46 11.33 -2.37 -2.42
N PHE A 47 10.43 -2.17 -1.44
CA PHE A 47 9.56 -0.99 -1.42
C PHE A 47 9.33 -0.44 -0.01
N ALA A 48 9.71 0.81 0.19
CA ALA A 48 9.39 1.59 1.38
C ALA A 48 9.10 3.04 0.96
N ALA A 49 7.97 3.58 1.39
CA ALA A 49 7.56 4.94 1.05
C ALA A 49 6.78 5.59 2.18
N ALA A 50 7.02 6.88 2.40
CA ALA A 50 6.23 7.74 3.26
C ALA A 50 5.41 8.70 2.41
N ILE A 51 4.10 8.73 2.67
CA ILE A 51 3.14 9.57 1.93
C ILE A 51 2.49 10.51 2.93
N PRO A 52 2.65 11.84 2.81
CA PRO A 52 1.90 12.79 3.61
C PRO A 52 0.41 12.57 3.43
N ARG A 53 -0.37 12.55 4.52
CA ARG A 53 -1.83 12.38 4.45
C ARG A 53 -2.48 13.46 3.59
N ASP A 54 -1.94 14.67 3.64
CA ASP A 54 -2.40 15.79 2.82
C ASP A 54 -2.21 15.59 1.32
N ASP A 55 -1.34 14.66 0.90
CA ASP A 55 -1.12 14.31 -0.50
C ASP A 55 -2.03 13.17 -0.98
N ILE A 56 -2.78 12.53 -0.07
CA ILE A 56 -3.78 11.51 -0.41
C ILE A 56 -5.05 12.22 -0.88
N GLU A 57 -5.49 11.92 -2.11
CA GLU A 57 -6.71 12.45 -2.70
C GLU A 57 -7.93 11.67 -2.21
N HIS A 58 -7.86 10.34 -2.29
CA HIS A 58 -8.88 9.45 -1.78
C HIS A 58 -8.33 8.04 -1.60
N VAL A 59 -9.03 7.26 -0.79
CA VAL A 59 -8.77 5.85 -0.53
C VAL A 59 -10.06 5.09 -0.71
N ARG A 60 -10.02 3.98 -1.46
CA ARG A 60 -11.24 3.20 -1.74
C ARG A 60 -10.94 1.73 -1.97
N PRO A 61 -11.89 0.83 -1.68
CA PRO A 61 -11.81 -0.55 -2.13
C PRO A 61 -11.62 -0.60 -3.65
N ALA A 62 -10.74 -1.49 -4.12
CA ALA A 62 -10.46 -1.68 -5.52
C ALA A 62 -10.38 -3.18 -5.85
N ARG A 63 -10.53 -3.51 -7.13
CA ARG A 63 -10.31 -4.86 -7.63
C ARG A 63 -8.98 -4.91 -8.37
N TRP A 64 -8.20 -5.96 -8.14
CA TRP A 64 -6.98 -6.23 -8.89
C TRP A 64 -7.19 -7.44 -9.78
N SER A 65 -6.79 -7.34 -11.05
CA SER A 65 -6.93 -8.44 -11.99
C SER A 65 -5.92 -9.53 -11.69
N ALA A 66 -6.35 -10.80 -11.67
CA ALA A 66 -5.45 -11.95 -11.56
C ALA A 66 -4.39 -11.95 -12.67
N LEU A 67 -4.74 -11.45 -13.86
CA LEU A 67 -3.84 -11.35 -15.02
C LEU A 67 -2.69 -10.34 -14.79
N ALA A 68 -2.89 -9.35 -13.91
CA ALA A 68 -1.82 -8.43 -13.53
C ALA A 68 -0.83 -9.06 -12.54
N GLY A 69 -1.16 -10.21 -11.95
CA GLY A 69 -0.31 -10.99 -11.06
C GLY A 69 -0.11 -10.40 -9.67
N LEU A 70 0.68 -11.12 -8.85
CA LEU A 70 1.01 -10.78 -7.45
C LEU A 70 2.45 -10.27 -7.32
N GLY A 71 2.71 -9.44 -6.31
CA GLY A 71 4.01 -8.86 -5.97
C GLY A 71 4.10 -7.38 -6.30
N TRP A 72 5.30 -6.92 -6.64
CA TRP A 72 5.52 -5.57 -7.16
C TRP A 72 5.04 -5.49 -8.60
N ARG A 73 4.07 -4.62 -8.85
CA ARG A 73 3.54 -4.36 -10.19
C ARG A 73 3.61 -2.90 -10.48
N VAL A 74 4.10 -2.55 -11.65
CA VAL A 74 4.10 -1.18 -12.14
C VAL A 74 3.35 -1.15 -13.44
N THR A 75 2.56 -0.09 -13.65
CA THR A 75 1.84 0.12 -14.90
C THR A 75 2.39 1.35 -15.61
N LEU A 76 2.34 1.34 -16.93
CA LEU A 76 2.72 2.49 -17.78
C LEU A 76 1.89 3.74 -17.48
N LYS A 77 0.67 3.55 -16.94
CA LYS A 77 -0.22 4.62 -16.48
C LYS A 77 0.23 5.28 -15.17
N GLY A 78 1.39 4.91 -14.63
CA GLY A 78 1.93 5.49 -13.39
C GLY A 78 1.18 5.00 -12.14
N SER A 79 0.93 3.70 -12.07
CA SER A 79 0.40 3.06 -10.86
C SER A 79 1.33 1.98 -10.36
N ILE A 80 1.43 1.82 -9.05
CA ILE A 80 2.19 0.76 -8.39
C ILE A 80 1.21 -0.14 -7.63
N GLY A 81 1.30 -1.45 -7.84
CA GLY A 81 0.62 -2.47 -7.06
C GLY A 81 1.62 -3.18 -6.14
N LEU A 82 1.25 -3.29 -4.88
CA LEU A 82 1.91 -4.05 -3.82
C LEU A 82 0.94 -5.15 -3.38
N ILE A 83 0.80 -6.17 -4.22
CA ILE A 83 -0.32 -7.10 -4.18
C ILE A 83 0.14 -8.46 -3.68
N GLY A 84 -0.09 -8.74 -2.41
CA GLY A 84 0.11 -10.09 -1.83
C GLY A 84 -1.10 -11.01 -1.98
N SER A 85 -2.30 -10.44 -2.22
CA SER A 85 -3.55 -11.18 -2.45
C SER A 85 -4.47 -10.38 -3.37
N LEU A 86 -5.33 -11.07 -4.12
CA LEU A 86 -6.40 -10.43 -4.91
C LEU A 86 -7.57 -9.95 -4.04
N SER A 87 -7.60 -10.37 -2.78
CA SER A 87 -8.61 -9.98 -1.80
C SER A 87 -8.13 -8.83 -0.93
N GLY A 88 -9.07 -7.96 -0.52
CA GLY A 88 -8.78 -6.83 0.36
C GLY A 88 -7.92 -5.74 -0.28
N VAL A 89 -8.00 -5.59 -1.61
CA VAL A 89 -7.23 -4.58 -2.34
C VAL A 89 -7.84 -3.19 -2.13
N VAL A 90 -6.99 -2.24 -1.79
CA VAL A 90 -7.34 -0.82 -1.62
C VAL A 90 -6.50 0.02 -2.58
N GLU A 91 -7.17 0.95 -3.27
CA GLU A 91 -6.54 2.00 -4.06
C GLU A 91 -6.30 3.22 -3.18
N ILE A 92 -5.07 3.73 -3.19
CA ILE A 92 -4.65 5.00 -2.60
C ILE A 92 -4.29 5.92 -3.77
N SER A 93 -5.13 6.91 -4.01
CA SER A 93 -4.90 7.93 -5.04
C SER A 93 -4.20 9.14 -4.44
N LEU A 94 -3.20 9.66 -5.14
CA LEU A 94 -2.44 10.85 -4.73
C LEU A 94 -2.92 12.08 -5.50
N LYS A 95 -2.98 13.22 -4.80
CA LYS A 95 -3.33 14.51 -5.40
C LYS A 95 -2.33 14.87 -6.51
N ARG A 96 -1.04 14.66 -6.23
CA ARG A 96 0.06 14.92 -7.16
C ARG A 96 0.82 13.64 -7.49
N ARG A 97 1.45 13.62 -8.67
CA ARG A 97 2.31 12.51 -9.07
C ARG A 97 3.59 12.54 -8.23
N ARG A 98 3.90 11.43 -7.56
CA ARG A 98 5.12 11.25 -6.75
C ARG A 98 6.01 10.16 -7.33
N VAL A 99 7.33 10.35 -7.23
CA VAL A 99 8.29 9.32 -7.62
C VAL A 99 8.54 8.42 -6.42
N PHE A 100 8.22 7.14 -6.55
CA PHE A 100 8.60 6.11 -5.56
C PHE A 100 9.72 5.23 -6.11
N ARG A 101 10.50 4.60 -5.23
CA ARG A 101 11.51 3.63 -5.65
C ARG A 101 10.95 2.22 -5.48
N VAL A 102 10.87 1.48 -6.58
CA VAL A 102 10.51 0.05 -6.62
C VAL A 102 11.78 -0.70 -7.00
N VAL A 103 12.35 -1.48 -6.09
CA VAL A 103 13.63 -2.20 -6.30
C VAL A 103 14.71 -1.27 -6.87
N PHE A 104 14.88 -0.11 -6.23
CA PHE A 104 15.81 0.95 -6.64
C PHE A 104 15.45 1.75 -7.90
N LEU A 105 14.50 1.32 -8.74
CA LEU A 105 14.08 2.09 -9.91
C LEU A 105 13.05 3.17 -9.53
N PRO A 106 13.26 4.44 -9.94
CA PRO A 106 12.29 5.51 -9.73
C PRO A 106 11.07 5.32 -10.64
N TRP A 107 9.87 5.33 -10.07
CA TRP A 107 8.63 5.19 -10.78
C TRP A 107 7.64 6.34 -10.45
N PRO A 108 7.30 7.20 -11.42
CA PRO A 108 6.39 8.30 -11.21
C PRO A 108 4.95 7.80 -11.14
N THR A 109 4.33 7.96 -9.97
CA THR A 109 3.13 7.24 -9.55
C THR A 109 2.07 8.20 -9.03
N ARG A 110 0.82 7.98 -9.44
CA ARG A 110 -0.36 8.69 -8.93
C ARG A 110 -1.30 7.78 -8.15
N LYS A 111 -1.21 6.47 -8.37
CA LYS A 111 -2.08 5.48 -7.72
C LYS A 111 -1.26 4.32 -7.15
N LEU A 112 -1.55 3.97 -5.92
CA LEU A 112 -0.98 2.83 -5.23
C LEU A 112 -2.09 1.82 -4.94
N TYR A 113 -1.81 0.54 -5.13
CA TYR A 113 -2.72 -0.55 -4.78
C TYR A 113 -2.05 -1.44 -3.75
N VAL A 114 -2.75 -1.71 -2.65
CA VAL A 114 -2.23 -2.54 -1.55
C VAL A 114 -3.27 -3.58 -1.16
N SER A 115 -2.85 -4.82 -0.93
CA SER A 115 -3.74 -5.86 -0.39
C SER A 115 -3.66 -5.91 1.12
N LEU A 116 -4.74 -5.62 1.83
CA LEU A 116 -4.79 -5.53 3.29
C LEU A 116 -5.57 -6.69 3.91
N GLN A 117 -5.21 -7.06 5.14
CA GLN A 117 -5.97 -8.06 5.90
C GLN A 117 -7.33 -7.52 6.32
N ASP A 118 -7.37 -6.25 6.74
CA ASP A 118 -8.59 -5.52 7.11
C ASP A 118 -8.63 -4.17 6.36
N PRO A 119 -9.16 -4.14 5.13
CA PRO A 119 -9.26 -2.91 4.34
C PRO A 119 -10.24 -1.90 4.97
N GLU A 120 -11.28 -2.39 5.64
CA GLU A 120 -12.31 -1.56 6.26
C GLU A 120 -11.75 -0.75 7.45
N ALA A 121 -10.97 -1.39 8.32
CA ALA A 121 -10.31 -0.69 9.41
C ALA A 121 -9.27 0.32 8.91
N PHE A 122 -8.59 0.03 7.81
CA PHE A 122 -7.66 0.96 7.18
C PHE A 122 -8.36 2.20 6.64
N LEU A 123 -9.50 2.03 5.94
CA LEU A 123 -10.30 3.14 5.45
C LEU A 123 -10.77 4.03 6.62
N ARG A 124 -11.30 3.43 7.70
CA ARG A 124 -11.72 4.17 8.90
C ARG A 124 -10.60 4.96 9.56
N ALA A 125 -9.38 4.41 9.60
CA ALA A 125 -8.22 5.12 10.17
C ALA A 125 -7.74 6.29 9.29
N LEU A 126 -8.02 6.23 7.98
CA LEU A 126 -7.67 7.30 7.04
C LEU A 126 -8.71 8.40 6.94
N THR A 127 -9.99 8.07 7.12
CA THR A 127 -11.04 9.06 7.34
C THR A 127 -10.69 9.84 8.61
N PRO A 128 -10.70 11.18 8.59
CA PRO A 128 -10.65 11.94 9.84
C PRO A 128 -11.79 11.41 10.72
N LEU A 129 -11.51 11.03 11.96
CA LEU A 129 -12.56 11.04 12.98
C LEU A 129 -13.02 12.50 13.01
N SER A 130 -14.12 12.79 12.32
CA SER A 130 -14.80 14.06 12.47
C SER A 130 -15.11 14.18 13.95
N SER A 131 -14.32 14.96 14.69
CA SER A 131 -14.69 15.33 16.05
C SER A 131 -16.09 15.92 15.98
N PRO A 132 -17.06 15.41 16.77
CA PRO A 132 -18.32 16.11 16.91
C PRO A 132 -17.99 17.51 17.43
N SER A 133 -18.47 18.52 16.71
CA SER A 133 -18.45 19.91 17.16
C SER A 133 -19.38 20.09 18.35
#